data_AF-H1LXS2-F1
#
_entry.id   AF-H1LXS2-F1
#
_cell.length_a   1.000
_cell.length_b   1.000
_cell.length_c   1.000
_cell.angle_alpha   90.00
_cell.angle_beta   90.00
_cell.angle_gamma   90.00
#
_symmetry.space_group_name_H-M   'P 1'
#
loop_
_entity.id
_entity.type
_entity.pdbx_description
1 polymer ?
#
loop_
_entity_poly.entity_id
_entity_poly.type
_entity_poly.pdbx_seq_one_letter_code
_entity_poly.pdbx_strand_id
1 'polypeptide(L)'
;MKKYLKILTAMVISSSTLIGVSLINKITSMHAISKNLLGREETKEFEWRFGTIKYRKKGHGNPILLVHSPDVASSSEEWFKITDILAESHTVYSIDLPDVDYLRNRL
;
A
#
# COMPACT_ATOMS: atom_id res chain seq x y z
N MET A 1 38.44 20.10 -26.34
CA MET A 1 37.03 20.21 -26.79
C MET A 1 36.21 18.92 -26.61
N LYS A 2 36.55 17.79 -27.25
CA LYS A 2 35.73 16.54 -27.17
C LYS A 2 35.49 15.97 -25.76
N LYS A 3 36.49 16.01 -24.85
CA LYS A 3 36.36 15.50 -23.47
C LYS A 3 35.40 16.35 -22.60
N TYR A 4 35.44 17.67 -22.77
CA TYR A 4 34.51 18.61 -22.11
C TYR A 4 33.08 18.37 -22.57
N LEU A 5 32.87 18.19 -23.87
CA LEU A 5 31.54 17.91 -24.44
C LEU A 5 30.96 16.60 -23.86
N LYS A 6 31.78 15.54 -23.72
CA LYS A 6 31.36 14.28 -23.10
C LYS A 6 30.94 14.43 -21.63
N ILE A 7 31.68 15.22 -20.85
CA ILE A 7 31.36 15.48 -19.43
C ILE A 7 30.07 16.29 -19.32
N LEU A 8 29.90 17.31 -20.17
CA LEU A 8 28.68 18.09 -20.23
C LEU A 8 27.46 17.22 -20.59
N THR A 9 27.59 16.36 -21.60
CA THR A 9 26.52 15.41 -21.96
C THR A 9 26.18 14.45 -20.82
N ALA A 10 27.17 13.91 -20.11
CA ALA A 10 26.94 13.04 -18.96
C ALA A 10 26.20 13.75 -17.82
N MET A 11 26.54 15.02 -17.55
CA MET A 11 25.89 15.83 -16.53
C MET A 11 24.44 16.15 -16.90
N VAL A 12 24.18 16.50 -18.16
CA VAL A 12 22.81 16.74 -18.66
C VAL A 12 21.96 15.48 -18.52
N ILE A 13 22.46 14.31 -18.96
CA ILE A 13 21.73 13.04 -18.85
C ILE A 13 21.46 12.68 -17.37
N SER A 14 22.45 12.85 -16.49
CA SER A 14 22.31 12.54 -15.06
C SER A 14 21.29 13.46 -14.39
N SER A 15 21.32 14.76 -14.68
CA SER A 15 20.34 15.71 -14.14
C SER A 15 18.93 15.44 -14.67
N SER A 16 18.79 15.16 -15.97
CA SER A 16 17.50 14.86 -16.59
C SER A 16 16.87 13.58 -16.04
N THR A 17 17.68 12.54 -15.79
CA THR A 17 17.19 11.28 -15.20
C THR A 17 16.73 11.48 -13.76
N LEU A 18 17.50 12.20 -12.93
CA LEU A 18 17.10 12.53 -11.55
C LEU A 18 15.79 13.33 -11.50
N ILE A 19 15.65 14.34 -12.36
CA ILE A 19 14.42 15.13 -12.48
C ILE A 19 13.26 14.22 -12.88
N GLY A 20 13.43 13.39 -13.92
CA GLY A 20 12.41 12.45 -14.39
C GLY A 20 11.93 11.49 -13.31
N VAL A 21 12.85 10.84 -12.58
CA VAL A 21 12.52 9.94 -11.48
C VAL A 21 11.80 10.69 -10.35
N SER A 22 12.24 11.90 -10.00
CA SER A 22 11.58 12.71 -8.96
C SER A 22 10.15 13.09 -9.35
N LEU A 23 9.90 13.37 -10.62
CA LEU A 23 8.59 13.67 -11.17
C LEU A 23 7.68 12.44 -11.14
N ILE A 24 8.17 11.29 -11.59
CA ILE A 24 7.42 10.03 -11.53
C ILE A 24 7.03 9.69 -10.09
N ASN A 25 7.98 9.83 -9.15
CA ASN A 25 7.71 9.59 -7.74
C ASN A 25 6.67 10.58 -7.19
N LYS A 26 6.80 11.87 -7.53
CA LYS A 26 5.84 12.89 -7.10
C LYS A 26 4.44 12.66 -7.68
N ILE A 27 4.34 12.29 -8.96
CA ILE A 27 3.07 11.97 -9.62
C ILE A 27 2.44 10.74 -8.96
N THR A 28 3.23 9.70 -8.69
CA THR A 28 2.77 8.49 -8.01
C THR A 28 2.24 8.80 -6.61
N SER A 29 2.97 9.61 -5.83
CA SER A 29 2.53 10.06 -4.52
C SER A 29 1.27 10.90 -4.59
N MET A 30 1.17 11.84 -5.55
CA MET A 30 -0.04 12.65 -5.75
C MET A 30 -1.23 11.80 -6.16
N HIS A 31 -1.02 10.77 -6.99
CA HIS A 31 -2.05 9.81 -7.39
C HIS A 31 -2.51 8.93 -6.24
N ALA A 32 -1.60 8.54 -5.34
CA ALA A 32 -1.94 7.82 -4.13
C ALA A 32 -2.79 8.69 -3.17
N ILE A 33 -2.44 9.97 -3.03
CA ILE A 33 -3.23 10.95 -2.27
C ILE A 33 -4.60 11.18 -2.92
N SER A 34 -4.66 11.41 -4.24
CA SER A 34 -5.90 11.76 -4.93
C SER A 34 -6.92 10.63 -5.00
N LYS A 35 -6.46 9.37 -4.99
CA LYS A 35 -7.32 8.19 -4.86
C LYS A 35 -7.90 8.00 -3.46
N ASN A 36 -7.63 8.91 -2.51
CA ASN A 36 -8.06 8.76 -1.13
C ASN A 36 -7.55 7.43 -0.49
N LEU A 37 -6.48 6.83 -1.05
CA LEU A 37 -5.76 5.72 -0.40
C LEU A 37 -5.14 6.18 0.93
N LEU A 38 -4.94 7.49 1.08
CA LEU A 38 -4.51 8.17 2.30
C LEU A 38 -5.68 8.78 3.09
N GLY A 39 -6.92 8.59 2.63
CA GLY A 39 -8.12 8.81 3.41
C GLY A 39 -8.11 7.76 4.52
N ARG A 40 -7.51 8.14 5.64
CA ARG A 40 -7.25 7.29 6.80
C ARG A 40 -8.57 6.76 7.36
N GLU A 41 -9.07 5.66 6.80
CA GLU A 41 -9.79 4.72 7.64
C GLU A 41 -8.80 4.29 8.72
N GLU A 42 -9.14 4.56 9.98
CA GLU A 42 -8.26 4.24 11.10
C GLU A 42 -7.82 2.78 11.00
N THR A 43 -6.54 2.58 10.71
CA THR A 43 -5.91 1.28 10.87
C THR A 43 -5.84 1.00 12.36
N LYS A 44 -6.52 -0.05 12.77
CA LYS A 44 -6.61 -0.51 14.14
C LYS A 44 -5.72 -1.72 14.33
N GLU A 45 -5.34 -1.93 15.58
CA GLU A 45 -4.45 -3.01 15.97
C GLU A 45 -5.18 -3.93 16.96
N PHE A 46 -4.96 -5.23 16.80
CA PHE A 46 -5.47 -6.27 17.68
C PHE A 46 -4.33 -7.20 18.07
N GLU A 47 -4.07 -7.34 19.37
CA GLU A 47 -3.04 -8.24 19.87
C GLU A 47 -3.51 -9.70 19.78
N TRP A 48 -2.73 -10.53 19.11
CA TRP A 48 -2.97 -11.96 18.97
C TRP A 48 -1.75 -12.76 19.44
N ARG A 49 -1.91 -14.06 19.70
CA ARG A 49 -0.85 -14.95 20.21
C ARG A 49 0.43 -14.99 19.36
N PHE A 50 0.36 -14.59 18.09
CA PHE A 50 1.50 -14.57 17.15
C PHE A 50 1.97 -13.16 16.79
N GLY A 51 1.44 -12.13 17.45
CA GLY A 51 1.75 -10.72 17.18
C GLY A 51 0.50 -9.89 16.91
N THR A 52 0.71 -8.62 16.58
CA THR A 52 -0.37 -7.66 16.32
C THR A 52 -0.93 -7.84 14.91
N ILE A 53 -2.24 -7.98 14.81
CA ILE A 53 -2.99 -8.00 13.55
C ILE A 53 -3.46 -6.58 13.26
N LYS A 54 -3.17 -6.08 12.06
CA LYS A 54 -3.70 -4.79 11.58
C LYS A 54 -5.02 -5.02 10.89
N TYR A 55 -5.98 -4.12 11.13
CA TYR A 55 -7.28 -4.21 10.50
C TYR A 55 -7.90 -2.84 10.26
N ARG A 56 -8.84 -2.77 9.32
CA ARG A 56 -9.70 -1.61 9.08
C ARG A 56 -11.16 -1.98 9.34
N LYS A 57 -11.96 -0.98 9.70
CA LYS A 57 -13.40 -1.13 9.95
C LYS A 57 -14.15 -0.04 9.19
N LYS A 58 -15.11 -0.44 8.36
CA LYS A 58 -15.99 0.48 7.61
C LYS A 58 -17.46 0.05 7.70
N GLY A 59 -18.38 1.00 7.57
CA GLY A 59 -19.81 0.73 7.45
C GLY A 59 -20.51 0.38 8.76
N HIS A 60 -21.74 -0.14 8.64
CA HIS A 60 -22.63 -0.49 9.74
C HIS A 60 -23.52 -1.68 9.39
N GLY A 61 -24.08 -2.36 10.38
CA GLY A 61 -24.95 -3.53 10.17
C GLY A 61 -24.22 -4.84 10.44
N ASN A 62 -24.68 -5.93 9.82
CA ASN A 62 -24.14 -7.27 10.08
C ASN A 62 -22.65 -7.35 9.71
N PRO A 63 -21.81 -8.00 10.54
CA PRO A 63 -20.37 -8.00 10.33
C PRO A 63 -19.96 -8.93 9.17
N ILE A 64 -19.03 -8.45 8.34
CA ILE A 64 -18.31 -9.24 7.32
C ILE A 64 -16.81 -9.12 7.58
N LEU A 65 -16.10 -10.24 7.51
CA LEU A 65 -14.64 -10.29 7.62
C LEU A 65 -14.02 -10.62 6.25
N LEU A 66 -13.12 -9.76 5.79
CA LEU A 66 -12.35 -9.93 4.57
C LEU A 66 -10.91 -10.29 4.93
N VAL A 67 -10.46 -11.43 4.42
CA VAL A 67 -9.11 -11.97 4.63
C VAL A 67 -8.44 -12.09 3.28
N HIS A 68 -7.28 -11.48 3.11
CA HIS A 68 -6.51 -11.55 1.85
C HIS A 68 -5.82 -12.92 1.68
N SER A 69 -5.31 -13.19 0.47
CA SER A 69 -4.58 -14.43 0.16
C SER A 69 -3.28 -14.53 0.99
N PRO A 70 -2.78 -15.73 1.34
CA PRO A 70 -1.49 -15.90 2.00
C PRO A 70 -0.26 -15.61 1.11
N ASP A 71 -0.44 -15.14 -0.12
CA ASP A 71 0.65 -14.88 -1.07
C ASP A 71 1.57 -13.72 -0.65
N VAL A 72 2.85 -13.86 -0.96
CA VAL A 72 3.87 -12.80 -0.76
C VAL A 72 3.48 -11.60 -1.64
N ALA A 73 3.17 -10.48 -0.98
CA ALA A 73 2.62 -9.22 -1.54
C ALA A 73 1.08 -9.10 -1.61
N SER A 74 0.32 -10.06 -1.08
CA SER A 74 -1.10 -9.87 -0.82
C SER A 74 -1.33 -8.98 0.42
N SER A 75 -2.39 -8.19 0.41
CA SER A 75 -2.81 -7.38 1.56
C SER A 75 -4.30 -7.05 1.48
N SER A 76 -4.85 -6.49 2.56
CA SER A 76 -6.24 -6.03 2.63
C SER A 76 -6.61 -4.98 1.58
N GLU A 77 -5.64 -4.38 0.89
CA GLU A 77 -5.86 -3.48 -0.25
C GLU A 77 -6.53 -4.15 -1.44
N GLU A 78 -6.47 -5.48 -1.58
CA GLU A 78 -7.19 -6.21 -2.64
C GLU A 78 -8.70 -5.92 -2.64
N TRP A 79 -9.23 -5.59 -1.47
CA TRP A 79 -10.65 -5.39 -1.24
C TRP A 79 -11.12 -3.96 -1.48
N PHE A 80 -10.24 -3.01 -1.82
CA PHE A 80 -10.58 -1.57 -1.85
C PHE A 80 -11.82 -1.26 -2.72
N LYS A 81 -12.05 -2.02 -3.80
CA LYS A 81 -13.20 -1.84 -4.70
C LYS A 81 -14.52 -2.37 -4.15
N ILE A 82 -14.49 -3.39 -3.30
CA ILE A 82 -15.70 -4.04 -2.77
C ILE A 82 -16.05 -3.54 -1.36
N THR A 83 -15.07 -3.06 -0.61
CA THR A 83 -15.27 -2.57 0.76
C THR A 83 -16.32 -1.46 0.83
N ASP A 84 -16.30 -0.51 -0.12
CA ASP A 84 -17.27 0.60 -0.15
C ASP A 84 -18.69 0.10 -0.38
N ILE A 85 -18.88 -0.86 -1.30
CA ILE A 85 -20.18 -1.44 -1.64
C ILE A 85 -20.74 -2.24 -0.47
N LEU A 86 -19.90 -3.08 0.15
CA LEU A 86 -20.32 -3.89 1.30
C LEU A 86 -20.65 -3.00 2.52
N ALA A 87 -19.91 -1.91 2.71
CA ALA A 87 -20.09 -0.99 3.82
C ALA A 87 -21.43 -0.23 3.81
N GLU A 88 -22.14 -0.20 2.68
CA GLU A 88 -23.48 0.39 2.59
C GLU A 88 -24.51 -0.34 3.47
N SER A 89 -24.30 -1.62 3.75
CA SER A 89 -25.25 -2.46 4.50
C SER A 89 -24.62 -3.35 5.58
N HIS A 90 -23.29 -3.46 5.60
CA HIS A 90 -22.54 -4.30 6.52
C HIS A 90 -21.44 -3.54 7.25
N THR A 91 -21.07 -4.05 8.43
CA THR A 91 -19.84 -3.64 9.10
C THR A 91 -18.69 -4.48 8.54
N VAL A 92 -17.88 -3.90 7.67
CA VAL A 92 -16.78 -4.59 7.00
C VAL A 92 -15.50 -4.47 7.82
N TYR A 93 -14.89 -5.61 8.13
CA TYR A 93 -13.57 -5.73 8.73
C TYR A 93 -12.62 -6.30 7.70
N SER A 94 -11.55 -5.58 7.37
CA SER A 94 -10.49 -6.07 6.49
C SER A 94 -9.19 -6.21 7.29
N ILE A 95 -8.64 -7.42 7.31
CA ILE A 95 -7.47 -7.76 8.15
C ILE A 95 -6.24 -8.00 7.29
N ASP A 96 -5.08 -7.57 7.79
CA ASP A 96 -3.76 -7.91 7.24
C ASP A 96 -3.13 -9.00 8.11
N LEU A 97 -2.96 -10.18 7.52
CA LEU A 97 -2.29 -11.30 8.16
C LEU A 97 -0.77 -11.20 7.96
N PRO A 98 0.03 -11.61 8.95
CA PRO A 98 1.46 -11.79 8.76
C PRO A 98 1.70 -12.87 7.70
N ASP A 99 2.70 -12.66 6.85
CA ASP A 99 3.09 -13.62 5.81
C ASP A 99 3.34 -15.02 6.41
N VAL A 100 2.88 -16.06 5.71
CA VAL A 100 3.02 -17.46 6.15
C VAL A 100 4.50 -17.84 6.28
N ASP A 101 5.37 -17.30 5.43
CA ASP A 101 6.81 -17.52 5.52
C ASP A 101 7.43 -16.80 6.74
N TYR A 102 6.88 -15.64 7.13
CA TYR A 102 7.28 -14.95 8.36
C TYR A 102 6.91 -15.77 9.61
N LEU A 103 5.71 -16.38 9.61
CA LEU A 103 5.25 -17.21 10.72
C LEU A 103 6.00 -18.54 10.82
N ARG A 104 6.38 -19.16 9.68
CA ARG A 104 7.15 -20.41 9.64
C ARG A 104 8.54 -20.29 10.26
N ASN A 105 9.19 -19.13 10.11
CA ASN A 105 10.53 -18.89 10.66
C ASN A 105 10.53 -18.51 12.15
N ARG A 106 9.36 -18.44 12.80
CA ARG A 106 9.20 -17.99 14.20
C ARG A 106 8.67 -19.08 15.14
N LEU A 107 8.33 -20.25 14.61
CA LEU A 107 7.87 -21.46 15.33
C LEU A 107 8.92 -22.56 15.19
#